data_AF-J9DPC0-F1
#
_entry.id   AF-J9DPC0-F1
#
_cell.length_a   1.000
_cell.length_b   1.000
_cell.length_c   1.000
_cell.angle_alpha   90.00
_cell.angle_beta   90.00
_cell.angle_gamma   90.00
#
_symmetry.space_group_name_H-M   'P 1'
#
loop_
_entity.id
_entity.type
_entity.pdbx_description
1 polymer ?
#
loop_
_entity_poly.entity_id
_entity_poly.type
_entity_poly.pdbx_seq_one_letter_code
_entity_poly.pdbx_strand_id
1 'polypeptide(L)'
;IFAGYTSDKLHILSETAKLRLYNSIALGVSAFFLIILAFLPQGYPLTGVILLTLATSMYGFNGAGFNKCATLVSRQYSAFVLGHIQILWCIAMLLSPILVCLLKKKKKNK
;
A
#
# COMPACT_ATOMS: atom_id res chain seq x y z
N ILE A 1 -5.87 -11.95 -12.82
CA ILE A 1 -5.62 -12.85 -13.97
C ILE A 1 -4.11 -13.04 -14.18
N PHE A 2 -3.34 -11.97 -14.44
CA PHE A 2 -1.86 -12.05 -14.50
C PHE A 2 -1.20 -12.62 -13.23
N ALA A 3 -1.57 -12.15 -12.05
CA ALA A 3 -1.03 -12.68 -10.79
C ALA A 3 -1.34 -14.17 -10.56
N GLY A 4 -2.42 -14.71 -11.14
CA GLY A 4 -2.75 -16.13 -11.09
C GLY A 4 -1.85 -16.95 -12.02
N TYR A 5 -1.65 -16.45 -13.24
CA TYR A 5 -0.77 -17.09 -14.24
C TYR A 5 0.70 -17.13 -13.79
N THR A 6 1.20 -16.06 -13.17
CA THR A 6 2.58 -16.03 -12.64
C THR A 6 2.73 -16.81 -11.34
N SER A 7 1.67 -16.89 -10.50
CA SER A 7 1.71 -17.67 -9.26
C SER A 7 1.81 -19.17 -9.54
N ASP A 8 1.17 -19.66 -10.60
CA ASP A 8 1.20 -21.07 -11.03
C ASP A 8 2.61 -21.52 -11.46
N LYS A 9 3.43 -20.61 -11.99
CA LYS A 9 4.78 -20.90 -12.48
C LYS A 9 5.89 -21.02 -11.42
N LEU A 10 5.64 -20.65 -10.16
CA LEU A 10 6.64 -20.75 -9.10
C LEU A 10 6.36 -21.95 -8.18
N HIS A 11 6.95 -23.10 -8.50
CA HIS A 11 6.73 -24.37 -7.78
C HIS A 11 7.59 -24.53 -6.50
N ILE A 12 8.41 -23.53 -6.15
CA ILE A 12 9.54 -23.70 -5.20
C ILE A 12 9.29 -23.06 -3.81
N LEU A 13 8.30 -22.19 -3.67
CA LEU A 13 8.05 -21.44 -2.42
C LEU A 13 6.62 -21.66 -1.91
N SER A 14 6.49 -21.87 -0.60
CA SER A 14 5.19 -21.89 0.11
C SER A 14 4.34 -20.68 -0.31
N GLU A 15 3.06 -20.89 -0.61
CA GLU A 15 2.14 -19.85 -1.12
C GLU A 15 2.17 -18.57 -0.28
N THR A 16 2.34 -18.70 1.03
CA THR A 16 2.46 -17.56 1.96
C THR A 16 3.79 -16.82 1.84
N ALA A 17 4.90 -17.49 1.56
CA ALA A 17 6.21 -16.86 1.38
C ALA A 17 6.30 -16.10 0.05
N LYS A 18 5.69 -16.65 -1.03
CA LYS A 18 5.61 -15.99 -2.34
C LYS A 18 4.80 -14.70 -2.26
N LEU A 19 3.64 -14.75 -1.59
CA LEU A 19 2.80 -13.57 -1.42
C LEU A 19 3.49 -12.49 -0.57
N ARG A 20 4.23 -12.88 0.48
CA ARG A 20 5.01 -11.94 1.31
C ARG A 20 6.13 -11.26 0.53
N LEU A 21 6.88 -12.00 -0.30
CA LEU A 21 7.91 -11.42 -1.17
C LEU A 21 7.32 -10.43 -2.17
N TYR A 22 6.22 -10.79 -2.83
CA TYR A 22 5.57 -9.91 -3.80
C TYR A 22 5.00 -8.64 -3.13
N ASN A 23 4.48 -8.78 -1.91
CA ASN A 23 3.99 -7.68 -1.08
C ASN A 23 5.14 -6.71 -0.71
N SER A 24 6.28 -7.23 -0.24
CA SER A 24 7.45 -6.41 0.07
C SER A 24 8.02 -5.69 -1.16
N ILE A 25 8.03 -6.34 -2.32
CA ILE A 25 8.47 -5.72 -3.58
C ILE A 25 7.49 -4.61 -4.00
N ALA A 26 6.17 -4.84 -3.93
CA ALA A 26 5.17 -3.83 -4.23
C ALA A 26 5.28 -2.59 -3.32
N LEU A 27 5.54 -2.81 -2.03
CA LEU A 27 5.77 -1.75 -1.05
C LEU A 27 7.09 -1.00 -1.29
N GLY A 28 8.17 -1.73 -1.63
CA GLY A 28 9.46 -1.14 -1.97
C GLY A 28 9.42 -0.28 -3.24
N VAL A 29 8.75 -0.76 -4.28
CA VAL A 29 8.58 -0.03 -5.55
C VAL A 29 7.72 1.22 -5.36
N SER A 30 6.61 1.13 -4.61
CA SER A 30 5.79 2.32 -4.30
C SER A 30 6.54 3.34 -3.45
N ALA A 31 7.35 2.92 -2.47
CA ALA A 31 8.21 3.81 -1.68
C ALA A 31 9.25 4.52 -2.56
N PHE A 32 9.87 3.82 -3.51
CA PHE A 32 10.82 4.42 -4.45
C PHE A 32 10.19 5.54 -5.28
N PHE A 33 8.98 5.34 -5.82
CA PHE A 33 8.26 6.38 -6.54
C PHE A 33 7.90 7.59 -5.68
N LEU A 34 7.56 7.38 -4.40
CA LEU A 34 7.28 8.48 -3.47
C LEU A 34 8.54 9.27 -3.10
N ILE A 35 9.70 8.62 -2.98
CA ILE A 35 10.99 9.29 -2.75
C ILE A 35 11.32 10.18 -3.95
N ILE A 36 11.15 9.69 -5.18
CA ILE A 36 11.35 10.49 -6.39
C ILE A 36 10.40 11.70 -6.41
N LEU A 37 9.13 11.49 -6.04
CA LEU A 37 8.15 12.58 -5.95
C LEU A 37 8.53 13.64 -4.92
N ALA A 38 9.14 13.25 -3.80
CA ALA A 38 9.55 14.18 -2.73
C ALA A 38 10.67 15.14 -3.17
N PHE A 39 11.53 14.73 -4.12
CA PHE A 39 12.59 15.57 -4.68
C PHE A 39 12.15 16.38 -5.91
N LEU A 40 10.90 16.23 -6.38
CA LEU A 40 10.42 16.92 -7.58
C LEU A 40 10.12 18.41 -7.29
N PRO A 41 10.75 19.36 -8.00
CA PRO A 41 10.43 20.79 -7.85
C PRO A 41 9.00 21.09 -8.33
N GLN A 42 8.36 22.09 -7.70
CA GLN A 42 6.94 22.46 -7.88
C GLN A 42 6.53 22.94 -9.30
N GLY A 43 7.43 22.87 -10.29
CA GLY A 43 7.22 23.38 -11.65
C GLY A 43 6.48 22.45 -12.62
N TYR A 44 6.34 21.15 -12.32
CA TYR A 44 5.74 20.16 -13.23
C TYR A 44 4.59 19.37 -12.59
N PRO A 45 3.38 19.94 -12.49
CA PRO A 45 2.25 19.31 -11.81
C PRO A 45 1.80 18.00 -12.49
N LEU A 46 1.91 17.91 -13.82
CA LEU A 46 1.52 16.70 -14.56
C LEU A 46 2.42 15.50 -14.20
N THR A 47 3.74 15.71 -14.15
CA THR A 47 4.71 14.66 -13.79
C THR A 47 4.51 14.19 -12.35
N GLY A 48 4.20 15.12 -11.43
CA GLY A 48 3.88 14.79 -10.04
C GLY A 48 2.63 13.93 -9.89
N VAL A 49 1.56 14.25 -10.63
CA VAL A 49 0.32 13.45 -10.62
C VAL A 49 0.57 12.06 -11.19
N ILE A 50 1.30 11.93 -12.30
CA ILE A 50 1.62 10.63 -12.91
C ILE A 50 2.40 9.75 -11.92
N LEU A 51 3.45 10.29 -11.29
CA LEU A 51 4.25 9.58 -10.28
C LEU A 51 3.40 9.15 -9.08
N LEU A 52 2.52 10.03 -8.60
CA LEU A 52 1.61 9.74 -7.49
C LEU A 52 0.59 8.65 -7.84
N THR A 53 0.01 8.69 -9.04
CA THR A 53 -0.92 7.68 -9.53
C THR A 53 -0.23 6.32 -9.63
N LEU A 54 1.00 6.28 -10.17
CA LEU A 54 1.79 5.05 -10.23
C LEU A 54 2.11 4.50 -8.84
N ALA A 55 2.58 5.35 -7.92
CA ALA A 55 2.85 4.95 -6.53
C ALA A 55 1.59 4.40 -5.84
N THR A 56 0.44 5.08 -6.00
CA THR A 56 -0.84 4.69 -5.38
C THR A 56 -1.39 3.39 -5.99
N SER A 57 -1.23 3.19 -7.30
CA SER A 57 -1.66 1.95 -7.96
C SER A 57 -0.89 0.72 -7.44
N MET A 58 0.43 0.85 -7.24
CA MET A 58 1.27 -0.21 -6.67
C MET A 58 0.97 -0.45 -5.19
N TYR A 59 0.68 0.60 -4.44
CA TYR A 59 0.21 0.49 -3.06
C TYR A 59 -1.15 -0.23 -2.96
N GLY A 60 -2.06 -0.03 -3.93
CA GLY A 60 -3.33 -0.76 -4.02
C GLY A 60 -3.15 -2.27 -4.24
N PHE A 61 -2.15 -2.69 -5.03
CA PHE A 61 -1.80 -4.10 -5.21
C PHE A 61 -1.32 -4.77 -3.92
N ASN A 62 -0.59 -4.04 -3.08
CA ASN A 62 -0.15 -4.53 -1.77
C ASN A 62 -1.35 -4.81 -0.84
N GLY A 63 -2.36 -3.94 -0.85
CA GLY A 63 -3.60 -4.17 -0.10
C GLY A 63 -4.31 -5.48 -0.48
N ALA A 64 -4.40 -5.79 -1.78
CA ALA A 64 -5.05 -7.01 -2.25
C ALA A 64 -4.29 -8.30 -1.82
N GLY A 65 -2.95 -8.28 -1.89
CA GLY A 65 -2.10 -9.40 -1.47
C GLY A 65 -2.16 -9.65 0.04
N PHE A 66 -2.12 -8.58 0.83
CA PHE A 66 -2.18 -8.65 2.29
C PHE A 66 -3.50 -9.27 2.79
N ASN A 67 -4.64 -8.83 2.25
CA ASN A 67 -5.94 -9.38 2.61
C ASN A 67 -6.04 -10.88 2.29
N LYS A 68 -5.52 -11.31 1.12
CA LYS A 68 -5.46 -12.74 0.76
C LYS A 68 -4.59 -13.56 1.72
N CYS A 69 -3.40 -13.06 2.10
CA CYS A 69 -2.54 -13.73 3.08
C CYS A 69 -3.24 -13.86 4.44
N ALA A 70 -3.88 -12.78 4.90
CA ALA A 70 -4.61 -12.74 6.15
C ALA A 70 -5.74 -13.79 6.15
N THR A 71 -6.48 -13.93 5.05
CA THR A 71 -7.52 -14.98 4.94
C THR A 71 -6.95 -16.40 4.93
N LEU A 72 -5.79 -16.63 4.28
CA LEU A 72 -5.17 -17.95 4.20
C LEU A 72 -4.60 -18.42 5.55
N VAL A 73 -4.04 -17.51 6.36
CA VAL A 73 -3.47 -17.86 7.67
C VAL A 73 -4.54 -18.05 8.75
N SER A 74 -5.63 -17.29 8.68
CA SER A 74 -6.70 -17.31 9.68
C SER A 74 -7.83 -18.30 9.35
N ARG A 75 -7.95 -18.75 8.09
CA ARG A 75 -8.94 -19.71 7.59
C ARG A 75 -10.36 -19.42 8.11
N GLN A 76 -10.78 -20.14 9.15
CA GLN A 76 -12.11 -20.08 9.78
C GLN A 76 -12.35 -18.76 10.53
N TYR A 77 -11.30 -18.10 11.03
CA TYR A 77 -11.37 -16.83 11.77
C TYR A 77 -11.11 -15.60 10.89
N SER A 78 -11.13 -15.77 9.56
CA SER A 78 -10.70 -14.74 8.62
C SER A 78 -11.56 -13.47 8.63
N ALA A 79 -12.87 -13.60 8.80
CA ALA A 79 -13.76 -12.45 8.95
C ALA A 79 -13.42 -11.60 10.19
N PHE A 80 -13.08 -12.24 11.32
CA PHE A 80 -12.74 -11.55 12.56
C PHE A 80 -11.42 -10.79 12.46
N VAL A 81 -10.40 -11.42 11.88
CA VAL A 81 -9.07 -10.83 11.69
C VAL A 81 -9.11 -9.69 10.67
N LEU A 82 -9.81 -9.88 9.54
CA LEU A 82 -10.02 -8.81 8.56
C LEU A 82 -10.84 -7.64 9.12
N GLY A 83 -11.82 -7.91 9.98
CA GLY A 83 -12.58 -6.87 10.67
C GLY A 83 -11.68 -5.98 11.54
N HIS A 84 -10.78 -6.57 12.32
CA HIS A 84 -9.80 -5.82 13.12
C HIS A 84 -8.84 -5.00 12.25
N ILE A 85 -8.38 -5.57 11.15
CA ILE A 85 -7.58 -4.84 10.16
C ILE A 85 -8.38 -3.63 9.66
N GLN A 86 -9.62 -3.81 9.19
CA GLN A 86 -10.41 -2.69 8.68
C GLN A 86 -10.65 -1.58 9.72
N ILE A 87 -10.85 -1.93 10.99
CA ILE A 87 -10.97 -0.93 12.08
C ILE A 87 -9.70 -0.09 12.17
N LEU A 88 -8.52 -0.70 12.10
CA LEU A 88 -7.24 0.03 12.10
C LEU A 88 -7.12 0.97 10.90
N TRP A 89 -7.58 0.55 9.71
CA TRP A 89 -7.58 1.39 8.51
C TRP A 89 -8.53 2.57 8.65
N CYS A 90 -9.72 2.37 9.23
CA CYS A 90 -10.66 3.45 9.52
C CYS A 90 -10.07 4.48 10.49
N ILE A 91 -9.39 4.04 11.56
CA ILE A 91 -8.71 4.94 12.49
C ILE A 91 -7.61 5.73 11.78
N ALA A 92 -6.80 5.08 10.93
CA ALA A 92 -5.78 5.76 10.14
C ALA A 92 -6.37 6.82 9.19
N MET A 93 -7.48 6.51 8.50
CA MET A 93 -8.18 7.47 7.63
C MET A 93 -8.76 8.66 8.40
N LEU A 94 -9.23 8.47 9.65
CA LEU A 94 -9.70 9.56 10.50
C LEU A 94 -8.55 10.45 11.01
N LEU A 95 -7.39 9.86 11.31
CA LEU A 95 -6.21 10.61 11.77
C LEU A 95 -5.54 11.41 10.64
N SER A 96 -5.58 10.91 9.40
CA SER A 96 -4.92 11.53 8.24
C SER A 96 -5.30 13.02 8.00
N PRO A 97 -6.58 13.44 7.98
CA PRO A 97 -6.94 14.85 7.82
C PRO A 97 -6.54 15.71 9.02
N ILE A 98 -6.56 15.15 10.24
CA ILE A 98 -6.13 15.86 11.46
C ILE A 98 -4.65 16.23 11.36
N LEU A 99 -3.82 15.28 10.93
CA LEU A 99 -2.38 15.49 10.73
C LEU A 99 -2.10 16.58 9.68
N VAL A 100 -2.78 16.53 8.53
CA VAL A 100 -2.63 17.54 7.46
C VAL A 100 -3.03 18.93 7.94
N CYS A 101 -4.13 19.05 8.69
CA CYS A 101 -4.57 20.30 9.29
C CYS A 101 -3.52 20.87 10.26
N LEU A 102 -2.95 20.04 11.14
CA LEU A 102 -1.90 20.45 12.07
C LEU A 102 -0.63 20.91 11.35
N LEU A 103 -0.21 20.19 10.31
CA LEU A 103 0.99 20.49 9.53
C LEU A 103 0.84 21.80 8.75
N LYS A 104 -0.34 22.04 8.14
CA LYS A 104 -0.67 23.31 7.49
C LYS A 104 -0.68 24.47 8.48
N LYS A 105 -1.21 24.27 9.69
CA LYS A 105 -1.23 25.30 10.76
C LYS A 105 0.20 25.66 11.21
N LYS A 106 1.07 24.66 11.39
CA LYS A 106 2.50 24.87 11.69
C LYS A 106 3.23 25.66 10.61
N LYS A 107 2.94 25.39 9.33
CA LYS A 107 3.56 26.11 8.20
C LYS A 107 3.05 27.55 8.03
N LYS A 108 1.84 27.86 8.52
CA LYS A 108 1.26 29.22 8.50
C LYS A 108 1.78 30.11 9.64
N ASN A 109 2.26 29.52 10.73
CA ASN A 109 2.83 30.22 11.90
C ASN A 109 4.35 30.44 11.81
N LYS A 110 4.96 30.17 10.66
CA LYS A 110 6.38 30.34 10.39
C LYS A 110 6.53 31.22 9.15
#